data_AF-A0A645FMP3-F1
#
_entry.id   AF-A0A645FMP3-F1
#
_cell.length_a   1.000
_cell.length_b   1.000
_cell.length_c   1.000
_cell.angle_alpha   90.00
_cell.angle_beta   90.00
_cell.angle_gamma   90.00
#
_symmetry.space_group_name_H-M   'P 1'
#
loop_
_entity.id
_entity.type
_entity.pdbx_description
1 polymer ?
#
loop_
_entity_poly.entity_id
_entity_poly.type
_entity_poly.pdbx_seq_one_letter_code
_entity_poly.pdbx_strand_id
1 'polypeptide(L)'
;MVATPDIPVELTEGCCCICPPCSRYQVETNWCLGGGMALRDEHKDLEVLFKLGAQYGDVIPARELYRRLFAAVGALHEICAFSANPVHNGQYGPNHEWRWCGRLSAATGSGEAAYQLARRDGLGIPGLGVSIR
;
A
#
# COMPACT_ATOMS: atom_id res chain seq x y z
N MET A 1 -11.47 -17.34 -8.46
CA MET A 1 -9.99 -17.37 -8.46
C MET A 1 -9.53 -17.95 -7.13
N VAL A 2 -9.35 -19.27 -7.05
CA VAL A 2 -8.61 -19.87 -5.93
C VAL A 2 -7.80 -21.01 -6.53
N ALA A 3 -6.49 -20.84 -6.60
CA ALA A 3 -5.61 -21.94 -7.00
C ALA A 3 -4.38 -22.05 -6.09
N THR A 4 -3.83 -20.93 -5.57
CA THR A 4 -2.56 -21.00 -4.83
C THR A 4 -2.43 -19.87 -3.79
N PRO A 5 -3.23 -19.88 -2.70
CA PRO A 5 -3.15 -18.87 -1.65
C PRO A 5 -1.80 -18.84 -0.91
N ASP A 6 -1.01 -19.91 -0.98
CA ASP A 6 0.28 -20.02 -0.31
C ASP A 6 1.46 -19.89 -1.30
N ILE A 7 1.23 -19.33 -2.48
CA ILE A 7 2.31 -19.03 -3.44
C ILE A 7 3.36 -18.14 -2.76
N PRO A 8 4.67 -18.46 -2.87
CA PRO A 8 5.73 -17.61 -2.34
C PRO A 8 5.75 -16.28 -3.09
N VAL A 9 5.74 -15.18 -2.33
CA VAL A 9 5.85 -13.82 -2.85
C VAL A 9 7.14 -13.22 -2.32
N GLU A 10 8.06 -12.87 -3.22
CA GLU A 10 9.24 -12.08 -2.89
C GLU A 10 8.87 -10.60 -2.84
N LEU A 11 9.26 -9.92 -1.77
CA LEU A 11 9.08 -8.48 -1.62
C LEU A 11 10.25 -7.76 -2.29
N THR A 12 10.02 -7.20 -3.46
CA THR A 12 11.08 -6.56 -4.26
C THR A 12 10.96 -5.05 -4.22
N GLU A 13 12.12 -4.37 -4.15
CA GLU A 13 12.22 -2.92 -4.33
C GLU A 13 12.07 -2.56 -5.81
N GLY A 14 11.18 -1.63 -6.14
CA GLY A 14 11.15 -1.06 -7.48
C GLY A 14 9.83 -0.48 -7.90
N CYS A 15 9.79 -0.07 -9.17
CA CYS A 15 8.61 0.56 -9.75
C CYS A 15 7.47 -0.43 -10.05
N CYS A 16 6.26 0.10 -10.17
CA CYS A 16 5.07 -0.62 -10.60
C CYS A 16 5.28 -1.25 -11.99
N CYS A 17 5.24 -2.59 -12.08
CA CYS A 17 5.39 -3.35 -13.33
C CYS A 17 4.18 -3.26 -14.29
N ILE A 18 3.15 -2.46 -13.97
CA ILE A 18 1.88 -2.40 -14.73
C ILE A 18 1.90 -1.30 -15.81
N CYS A 19 2.83 -0.35 -15.71
CA CYS A 19 2.89 0.76 -16.66
C CYS A 19 3.53 0.35 -18.01
N PRO A 20 3.02 0.85 -19.16
CA PRO A 20 3.76 0.78 -20.41
C PRO A 20 5.11 1.51 -20.28
N PRO A 21 6.11 1.22 -21.13
CA PRO A 21 7.42 1.88 -21.08
C PRO A 21 7.23 3.40 -21.04
N CYS A 22 7.66 4.00 -19.93
CA CYS A 22 7.45 5.40 -19.63
C CYS A 22 8.77 6.16 -19.81
N SER A 23 8.77 7.26 -20.56
CA SER A 23 9.95 8.13 -20.72
C SER A 23 10.40 8.83 -19.44
N ARG A 24 9.64 8.67 -18.34
CA ARG A 24 9.94 9.22 -17.02
C ARG A 24 10.47 8.17 -16.04
N TYR A 25 10.65 6.92 -16.46
CA TYR A 25 11.32 5.89 -15.69
C TYR A 25 12.84 6.05 -15.86
N GLN A 26 13.56 6.11 -14.74
CA GLN A 26 15.02 6.17 -14.71
C GLN A 26 15.58 4.79 -14.38
N VAL A 27 16.32 4.22 -15.34
CA VAL A 27 16.87 2.87 -15.21
C VAL A 27 17.99 2.85 -14.18
N GLU A 28 18.77 3.92 -14.10
CA GLU A 28 19.95 4.05 -13.25
C GLU A 28 19.61 4.00 -11.76
N THR A 29 18.45 4.54 -11.39
CA THR A 29 17.96 4.64 -10.01
C THR A 29 16.77 3.73 -9.73
N ASN A 30 16.24 3.03 -10.74
CA ASN A 30 15.00 2.25 -10.67
C ASN A 30 13.76 3.08 -10.24
N TRP A 31 13.77 4.40 -10.47
CA TRP A 31 12.71 5.31 -10.02
C TRP A 31 11.73 5.68 -11.13
N CYS A 32 10.44 5.76 -10.78
CA CYS A 32 9.39 6.27 -11.65
C CYS A 32 9.02 7.72 -11.30
N LEU A 33 9.50 8.68 -12.10
CA LEU A 33 9.14 10.09 -11.97
C LEU A 33 7.81 10.43 -12.69
N GLY A 34 7.12 9.41 -13.22
CA GLY A 34 5.96 9.54 -14.08
C GLY A 34 4.63 9.81 -13.38
N GLY A 35 4.54 9.56 -12.08
CA GLY A 35 3.31 9.80 -11.34
C GLY A 35 3.01 8.87 -10.18
N GLY A 36 3.97 8.10 -9.65
CA GLY A 36 3.71 7.42 -8.38
C GLY A 36 4.60 6.27 -7.96
N MET A 37 5.91 6.26 -8.28
CA MET A 37 6.88 5.37 -7.61
C MET A 37 8.27 6.02 -7.57
N ALA A 38 8.35 7.22 -6.99
CA ALA A 38 9.61 7.85 -6.56
C ALA A 38 9.71 7.77 -5.03
N LEU A 39 10.62 8.53 -4.41
CA LEU A 39 10.86 8.55 -2.94
C LEU A 39 9.59 8.53 -2.07
N ARG A 40 8.50 9.17 -2.53
CA ARG A 40 7.24 9.24 -1.79
C ARG A 40 6.51 7.90 -1.68
N ASP A 41 6.49 7.08 -2.72
CA ASP A 41 5.82 5.78 -2.66
C ASP A 41 6.79 4.70 -2.13
N GLU A 42 8.09 4.86 -2.35
CA GLU A 42 9.12 4.08 -1.66
C GLU A 42 9.00 4.23 -0.13
N HIS A 43 8.79 5.45 0.38
CA HIS A 43 8.53 5.66 1.80
C HIS A 43 7.30 4.88 2.30
N LYS A 44 6.21 4.83 1.52
CA LYS A 44 5.01 4.07 1.90
C LYS A 44 5.27 2.58 1.93
N ASP A 45 6.01 2.07 0.95
CA ASP A 45 6.40 0.66 0.92
C ASP A 45 7.22 0.33 2.16
N LEU A 46 8.19 1.17 2.52
CA LEU A 46 8.99 1.02 3.74
C LEU A 46 8.14 1.08 5.03
N GLU A 47 7.17 2.00 5.12
CA GLU A 47 6.25 2.06 6.27
C GLU A 47 5.37 0.81 6.38
N VAL A 48 4.92 0.27 5.24
CA VAL A 48 4.20 -1.01 5.19
C VAL A 48 5.13 -2.14 5.65
N LEU A 49 6.32 -2.29 5.06
CA LEU A 49 7.29 -3.31 5.42
C LEU A 49 7.64 -3.27 6.92
N PHE A 50 7.87 -2.08 7.46
CA PHE A 50 8.12 -1.87 8.89
C PHE A 50 6.96 -2.39 9.75
N LYS A 51 5.72 -2.00 9.44
CA LYS A 51 4.50 -2.49 10.14
C LYS A 51 4.32 -4.00 10.03
N LEU A 52 4.75 -4.60 8.91
CA LEU A 52 4.66 -6.05 8.67
C LEU A 52 5.78 -6.84 9.37
N GLY A 53 6.81 -6.15 9.89
CA GLY A 53 8.03 -6.78 10.38
C GLY A 53 8.79 -7.52 9.27
N ALA A 54 8.81 -6.94 8.07
CA ALA A 54 9.41 -7.49 6.87
C ALA A 54 10.39 -6.49 6.24
N GLN A 55 11.16 -6.96 5.26
CA GLN A 55 12.08 -6.15 4.46
C GLN A 55 12.08 -6.62 3.01
N TYR A 56 12.68 -5.83 2.12
CA TYR A 56 12.92 -6.27 0.75
C TYR A 56 13.82 -7.53 0.74
N GLY A 57 13.54 -8.44 -0.19
CA GLY A 57 14.16 -9.76 -0.31
C GLY A 57 13.49 -10.85 0.53
N ASP A 58 12.60 -10.51 1.47
CA ASP A 58 11.83 -11.52 2.19
C ASP A 58 10.87 -12.26 1.24
N VAL A 59 10.74 -13.57 1.44
CA VAL A 59 9.78 -14.41 0.71
C VAL A 59 8.68 -14.87 1.66
N ILE A 60 7.46 -14.39 1.45
CA ILE A 60 6.31 -14.63 2.32
C ILE A 60 5.20 -15.33 1.52
N PRO A 61 4.55 -16.39 2.05
CA PRO A 61 3.36 -16.95 1.41
C PRO A 61 2.28 -15.88 1.25
N ALA A 62 1.62 -15.81 0.09
CA ALA A 62 0.66 -14.72 -0.21
C ALA A 62 -0.42 -14.56 0.88
N ARG A 63 -0.99 -15.66 1.39
CA ARG A 63 -1.97 -15.64 2.48
C ARG A 63 -1.41 -14.98 3.74
N GLU A 64 -0.18 -15.31 4.09
CA GLU A 64 0.49 -14.75 5.27
C GLU A 64 0.79 -13.26 5.10
N LEU A 65 1.22 -12.85 3.90
CA LEU A 65 1.43 -11.45 3.56
C LEU A 65 0.16 -10.62 3.78
N TYR A 66 -0.97 -11.05 3.21
CA TYR A 66 -2.25 -10.35 3.42
C TYR A 66 -2.74 -10.42 4.87
N ARG A 67 -2.48 -11.52 5.58
CA ARG A 67 -2.87 -11.66 6.99
C ARG A 67 -2.13 -10.63 7.85
N ARG A 68 -0.82 -10.47 7.64
CA ARG A 68 -0.01 -9.44 8.31
C ARG A 68 -0.48 -8.04 7.93
N LEU A 69 -0.70 -7.80 6.63
CA LEU A 69 -1.16 -6.50 6.13
C LEU A 69 -2.47 -6.06 6.79
N PHE A 70 -3.50 -6.90 6.77
CA PHE A 70 -4.81 -6.57 7.35
C PHE A 70 -4.79 -6.49 8.89
N ALA A 71 -3.88 -7.19 9.54
CA ALA A 71 -3.67 -7.06 10.98
C ALA A 71 -2.94 -5.76 11.36
N ALA A 72 -1.94 -5.35 10.59
CA ALA A 72 -1.03 -4.26 10.94
C ALA A 72 -1.45 -2.88 10.40
N VAL A 73 -2.21 -2.84 9.30
CA VAL A 73 -2.70 -1.60 8.68
C VAL A 73 -4.22 -1.56 8.86
N GLY A 74 -4.70 -0.65 9.71
CA GLY A 74 -6.12 -0.50 9.99
C GLY A 74 -6.85 0.30 8.91
N ALA A 75 -6.19 1.30 8.35
CA ALA A 75 -6.72 2.20 7.32
C ALA A 75 -5.62 2.72 6.39
N LEU A 76 -5.98 3.13 5.16
CA LEU A 76 -4.98 3.56 4.18
C LEU A 76 -4.27 4.86 4.59
N HIS A 77 -4.91 5.70 5.42
CA HIS A 77 -4.32 6.96 5.92
C HIS A 77 -3.18 6.75 6.88
N GLU A 78 -3.05 5.59 7.50
CA GLU A 78 -1.87 5.28 8.30
C GLU A 78 -0.58 5.22 7.47
N ILE A 79 -0.71 4.91 6.18
CA ILE A 79 0.43 4.80 5.25
C ILE A 79 0.49 6.02 4.32
N CYS A 80 -0.64 6.39 3.73
CA CYS A 80 -0.67 7.41 2.68
C CYS A 80 -0.79 8.84 3.22
N ALA A 81 -1.16 9.04 4.49
CA ALA A 81 -1.14 10.36 5.12
C ALA A 81 0.08 10.45 6.04
N PHE A 82 1.07 11.25 5.64
CA PHE A 82 2.26 11.51 6.44
C PHE A 82 1.85 12.20 7.75
N SER A 83 1.79 11.46 8.85
CA SER A 83 1.20 11.86 10.13
C SER A 83 2.20 12.51 11.10
N ALA A 84 3.50 12.51 10.78
CA ALA A 84 4.56 13.11 11.61
C ALA A 84 4.53 14.65 11.67
N ASN A 85 3.51 15.31 11.10
CA ASN A 85 3.36 16.75 11.19
C ASN A 85 2.01 17.13 11.85
N PRO A 86 2.02 17.66 13.08
CA PRO A 86 0.83 18.05 13.83
C PRO A 86 0.02 19.21 13.20
N VAL A 87 0.48 19.76 12.06
CA VAL A 87 -0.24 20.77 11.26
C VAL A 87 -1.30 20.16 10.35
N HIS A 88 -1.39 18.83 10.19
CA HIS A 88 -2.34 18.21 9.25
C HIS A 88 -3.72 17.93 9.86
N ASN A 89 -4.33 18.97 10.43
CA ASN A 89 -5.74 18.99 10.85
C ASN A 89 -6.68 19.34 9.68
N GLY A 90 -6.65 18.54 8.62
CA GLY A 90 -7.62 18.68 7.53
C GLY A 90 -7.22 19.60 6.37
N GLN A 91 -5.97 20.07 6.34
CA GLN A 91 -5.37 20.59 5.11
C GLN A 91 -3.98 20.00 4.90
N TYR A 92 -3.91 19.25 3.80
CA TYR A 92 -2.78 19.07 2.89
C TYR A 92 -1.45 19.68 3.37
N GLY A 93 -0.41 18.86 3.47
CA GLY A 93 0.96 19.39 3.45
C GLY A 93 1.17 20.36 2.29
N PRO A 94 2.07 21.35 2.44
CA PRO A 94 2.25 22.43 1.48
C PRO A 94 2.63 21.93 0.08
N ASN A 95 3.07 20.68 -0.04
CA ASN A 95 3.56 20.13 -1.28
C ASN A 95 2.63 19.06 -1.84
N HIS A 96 2.37 19.15 -3.14
CA HIS A 96 1.46 18.27 -3.88
C HIS A 96 1.82 16.78 -3.75
N GLU A 97 3.12 16.48 -3.63
CA GLU A 97 3.62 15.10 -3.53
C GLU A 97 3.15 14.34 -2.29
N TRP A 98 2.87 15.01 -1.16
CA TRP A 98 2.46 14.37 0.11
C TRP A 98 0.97 14.50 0.41
N ARG A 99 0.18 14.95 -0.57
CA ARG A 99 -1.28 15.00 -0.41
C ARG A 99 -1.86 13.60 -0.36
N TRP A 100 -2.79 13.40 0.59
CA TRP A 100 -3.74 12.29 0.56
C TRP A 100 -4.45 12.28 -0.79
N CYS A 101 -4.38 11.15 -1.51
CA CYS A 101 -5.03 11.01 -2.81
C CYS A 101 -6.55 11.22 -2.61
N GLY A 102 -7.11 12.31 -3.16
CA GLY A 102 -8.51 12.70 -2.89
C GLY A 102 -9.56 11.64 -3.25
N ARG A 103 -9.22 10.65 -4.09
CA ARG A 103 -10.04 9.49 -4.46
C ARG A 103 -10.07 8.38 -3.39
N LEU A 104 -9.35 8.55 -2.27
CA LEU A 104 -9.32 7.66 -1.11
C LEU A 104 -10.15 8.18 0.08
N SER A 105 -10.96 9.25 -0.06
CA SER A 105 -11.80 9.78 1.04
C SER A 105 -12.72 8.72 1.66
N ALA A 106 -13.30 8.91 2.85
CA ALA A 106 -14.20 7.91 3.45
C ALA A 106 -15.56 7.71 2.71
N ALA A 107 -15.76 8.34 1.55
CA ALA A 107 -16.99 8.24 0.77
C ALA A 107 -17.18 6.85 0.13
N THR A 108 -18.43 6.44 -0.07
CA THR A 108 -18.76 5.20 -0.80
C THR A 108 -18.14 5.21 -2.20
N GLY A 109 -17.44 4.12 -2.56
CA GLY A 109 -16.72 4.03 -3.83
C GLY A 109 -15.29 4.58 -3.81
N SER A 110 -14.79 4.99 -2.65
CA SER A 110 -13.38 5.35 -2.47
C SER A 110 -12.47 4.14 -2.30
N GLY A 111 -11.16 4.38 -2.41
CA GLY A 111 -10.19 3.33 -2.07
C GLY A 111 -10.16 2.95 -0.59
N GLU A 112 -10.51 3.85 0.35
CA GLU A 112 -10.63 3.48 1.76
C GLU A 112 -11.82 2.52 1.97
N ALA A 113 -12.98 2.80 1.38
CA ALA A 113 -14.13 1.92 1.46
C ALA A 113 -13.84 0.54 0.83
N ALA A 114 -13.14 0.52 -0.31
CA ALA A 114 -12.71 -0.72 -0.95
C ALA A 114 -11.69 -1.50 -0.12
N TYR A 115 -10.75 -0.80 0.54
CA TYR A 115 -9.78 -1.41 1.44
C TYR A 115 -10.45 -2.04 2.66
N GLN A 116 -11.38 -1.33 3.31
CA GLN A 116 -12.13 -1.85 4.45
C GLN A 116 -13.00 -3.07 4.06
N LEU A 117 -13.61 -3.03 2.87
CA LEU A 117 -14.33 -4.17 2.30
C LEU A 117 -13.40 -5.39 2.15
N ALA A 118 -12.24 -5.19 1.51
CA ALA A 118 -11.24 -6.24 1.30
C ALA A 118 -10.72 -6.82 2.62
N ARG A 119 -10.46 -5.96 3.61
CA ARG A 119 -9.97 -6.33 4.94
C ARG A 119 -11.00 -7.12 5.73
N ARG A 120 -12.27 -6.71 5.68
CA ARG A 120 -13.39 -7.41 6.31
C ARG A 120 -13.58 -8.81 5.72
N ASP A 121 -13.63 -8.87 4.39
CA ASP A 121 -14.00 -10.10 3.67
C ASP A 121 -12.78 -10.98 3.34
N GLY A 122 -11.57 -10.54 3.69
CA GLY A 122 -10.32 -11.24 3.41
C GLY A 122 -10.09 -11.47 1.93
N LEU A 123 -10.49 -10.53 1.06
CA LEU A 123 -10.52 -10.70 -0.40
C LEU A 123 -11.36 -11.92 -0.89
N GLY A 124 -12.25 -12.44 -0.05
CA GLY A 124 -12.98 -13.70 -0.31
C GLY A 124 -12.14 -14.96 -0.06
N ILE A 125 -10.97 -14.85 0.55
CA ILE A 125 -10.09 -15.96 0.94
C ILE A 125 -10.50 -16.44 2.34
N PRO A 126 -10.88 -17.73 2.51
CA PRO A 126 -11.26 -18.27 3.82
C PRO A 126 -10.18 -18.07 4.89
N GLY A 127 -10.59 -17.58 6.06
CA GLY A 127 -9.69 -17.39 7.22
C GLY A 127 -8.82 -16.13 7.18
N LEU A 128 -8.94 -15.29 6.15
CA LEU A 128 -8.15 -14.06 6.00
C LEU A 128 -8.88 -12.79 6.48
N GLY A 129 -10.21 -12.83 6.55
CA GLY A 129 -11.02 -11.68 6.98
C GLY A 129 -10.81 -11.33 8.44
N VAL A 130 -10.73 -10.03 8.75
CA VAL A 130 -10.64 -9.54 10.12
C VAL A 130 -12.02 -9.14 10.61
N SER A 131 -12.46 -9.69 11.74
CA SER A 131 -13.70 -9.25 12.40
C SER A 131 -13.50 -7.82 12.90
N ILE A 132 -14.14 -6.87 12.20
CA ILE A 132 -14.19 -5.47 12.62
C ILE A 132 -15.13 -5.41 13.82
N ARG A 133 -14.60 -5.13 15.01
CA ARG A 133 -15.39 -4.89 16.23
C ARG A 133 -15.97 -3.49 16.21
#